data_AF-A0A098MGY1-F1
#
_entry.id   AF-A0A098MGY1-F1
#
_cell.length_a   1.000
_cell.length_b   1.000
_cell.length_c   1.000
_cell.angle_alpha   90.00
_cell.angle_beta   90.00
_cell.angle_gamma   90.00
#
_symmetry.space_group_name_H-M   'P 1'
#
loop_
_entity.id
_entity.type
_entity.pdbx_description
1 polymer ?
#
loop_
_entity_poly.entity_id
_entity_poly.type
_entity_poly.pdbx_seq_one_letter_code
_entity_poly.pdbx_strand_id
1 'polypeptide(L)' 'MRIPDGYAPITYAELAHMTGLPLSDVRVSADEMQRAGVLDMIQVGGLLFYKLNIGKGGH' A
#
# COMPACT_ATOMS: atom_id res chain seq x y z
N MET A 1 5.70 4.11 19.11
CA MET A 1 5.97 4.14 17.66
C MET A 1 4.99 5.12 17.03
N ARG A 2 5.45 6.09 16.22
CA ARG A 2 4.58 7.12 15.63
C ARG A 2 4.46 6.83 14.13
N ILE A 3 3.26 6.45 13.69
CA ILE A 3 2.95 6.26 12.26
C ILE A 3 2.71 7.65 11.65
N PRO A 4 3.26 7.96 10.47
CA PRO A 4 3.01 9.24 9.81
C PRO A 4 1.53 9.43 9.46
N ASP A 5 1.05 10.67 9.50
CA ASP A 5 -0.36 10.97 9.26
C ASP A 5 -0.82 10.58 7.84
N GLY A 6 -1.99 9.96 7.78
CA GLY A 6 -2.64 9.51 6.54
C GLY A 6 -2.19 8.12 6.04
N TYR A 7 -1.43 7.37 6.83
CA TYR A 7 -1.14 5.96 6.57
C TYR A 7 -2.16 5.06 7.29
N ALA A 8 -2.69 4.08 6.57
CA ALA A 8 -3.58 3.05 7.10
C ALA A 8 -2.83 1.72 7.25
N PRO A 9 -2.98 1.00 8.38
CA PRO A 9 -2.42 -0.33 8.55
C PRO A 9 -3.09 -1.31 7.59
N ILE A 10 -2.30 -2.19 6.97
CA ILE A 10 -2.82 -3.28 6.16
C ILE A 10 -1.81 -4.41 6.05
N THR A 11 -2.28 -5.63 5.81
CA THR A 11 -1.46 -6.78 5.44
C THR A 11 -1.67 -7.14 3.98
N TYR A 12 -0.70 -7.84 3.37
CA TYR A 12 -0.89 -8.38 2.02
C TYR A 12 -2.06 -9.37 1.95
N ALA A 13 -2.37 -10.08 3.04
CA ALA A 13 -3.52 -10.98 3.10
C ALA A 13 -4.85 -10.22 3.07
N GLU A 14 -4.96 -9.10 3.79
CA GLU A 14 -6.14 -8.23 3.73
C GLU A 14 -6.29 -7.61 2.33
N LEU A 15 -5.20 -7.14 1.72
CA LEU A 15 -5.22 -6.65 0.33
C LEU A 15 -5.69 -7.74 -0.65
N ALA A 16 -5.20 -8.97 -0.52
CA ALA A 16 -5.63 -10.10 -1.33
C ALA A 16 -7.13 -10.38 -1.16
N HIS A 17 -7.61 -10.37 0.08
CA HIS A 17 -9.02 -10.56 0.37
C HIS A 17 -9.90 -9.46 -0.23
N MET A 18 -9.48 -8.19 -0.12
CA MET A 18 -10.23 -7.03 -0.64
C MET A 18 -10.27 -6.97 -2.17
N THR A 19 -9.18 -7.40 -2.83
CA THR A 19 -9.04 -7.31 -4.29
C THR A 19 -9.45 -8.59 -5.00
N GLY A 20 -9.57 -9.71 -4.27
CA GLY A 20 -9.77 -11.04 -4.85
C GLY A 20 -8.55 -11.59 -5.59
N LEU A 21 -7.41 -10.89 -5.53
CA LEU A 21 -6.18 -11.30 -6.20
C LEU A 21 -5.41 -12.33 -5.36
N PRO A 22 -4.69 -13.26 -6.00
CA PRO A 22 -3.71 -14.11 -5.32
C PRO A 22 -2.68 -13.27 -4.57
N LEU A 23 -2.21 -13.76 -3.41
CA LEU A 23 -1.23 -13.05 -2.58
C LEU A 23 0.07 -12.72 -3.33
N SER A 24 0.50 -13.59 -4.26
CA SER A 24 1.65 -13.35 -5.14
C SER A 24 1.46 -12.09 -5.99
N ASP A 25 0.26 -11.92 -6.52
CA ASP A 25 -0.06 -10.90 -7.51
C ASP A 25 -0.26 -9.55 -6.82
N VAL A 26 -0.86 -9.55 -5.62
CA VAL A 26 -0.98 -8.36 -4.77
C VAL A 26 0.38 -7.73 -4.49
N ARG A 27 1.41 -8.53 -4.21
CA ARG A 27 2.76 -8.01 -3.96
C ARG A 27 3.34 -7.32 -5.18
N VAL A 28 3.17 -7.93 -6.35
CA VAL A 28 3.65 -7.36 -7.62
C VAL A 28 2.89 -6.07 -7.93
N SER A 29 1.56 -6.11 -7.87
CA SER A 29 0.74 -4.92 -8.13
C SER A 29 1.02 -3.79 -7.15
N ALA A 30 1.23 -4.08 -5.87
CA ALA A 30 1.58 -3.06 -4.87
C ALA A 30 2.93 -2.39 -5.17
N ASP A 31 3.95 -3.16 -5.58
CA ASP A 31 5.25 -2.61 -5.99
C ASP A 31 5.13 -1.75 -7.26
N GLU A 32 4.38 -2.22 -8.27
CA GLU A 32 4.11 -1.46 -9.49
C GLU A 32 3.37 -0.14 -9.21
N MET A 33 2.32 -0.19 -8.37
CA MET A 33 1.57 1.00 -7.96
C MET A 33 2.43 1.99 -7.18
N GLN A 34 3.34 1.50 -6.35
CA GLN A 34 4.30 2.35 -5.64
C GLN A 34 5.28 3.02 -6.61
N ARG A 35 5.83 2.27 -7.58
CA ARG A 35 6.71 2.83 -8.63
C ARG A 35 6.00 3.84 -9.52
N ALA A 36 4.71 3.62 -9.80
CA ALA A 36 3.86 4.55 -10.52
C ALA A 36 3.44 5.77 -9.68
N GLY A 37 3.77 5.81 -8.38
CA GLY A 37 3.41 6.90 -7.48
C GLY A 37 1.94 6.93 -7.06
N VAL A 38 1.17 5.88 -7.33
CA VAL A 38 -0.26 5.78 -6.99
C VAL A 38 -0.47 5.62 -5.48
N LEU A 39 0.46 4.93 -4.82
CA LEU A 39 0.46 4.74 -3.37
C LEU A 39 1.87 4.82 -2.80
N ASP A 40 1.96 5.10 -1.51
CA ASP A 40 3.17 4.92 -0.72
C ASP A 40 2.96 3.76 0.25
N MET A 41 3.98 2.91 0.41
CA MET A 41 3.97 1.81 1.38
C MET A 41 5.21 1.88 2.28
N ILE A 42 4.99 1.67 3.58
CA ILE A 42 6.06 1.63 4.58
C ILE A 42 5.89 0.43 5.49
N GLN A 43 7.00 -0.10 6.00
CA GLN A 43 7.00 -1.16 6.99
C GLN A 43 7.63 -0.67 8.28
N VAL A 44 6.92 -0.80 9.40
CA VAL A 44 7.41 -0.35 10.71
C VAL A 44 7.03 -1.39 11.76
N GLY A 45 8.02 -1.92 12.49
CA GLY A 45 7.80 -2.94 13.51
C GLY A 45 7.15 -4.24 12.98
N GLY A 46 7.39 -4.59 11.70
CA GLY A 46 6.82 -5.76 11.05
C GLY A 46 5.42 -5.54 10.45
N LEU A 47 4.75 -4.43 10.78
CA LEU A 47 3.45 -4.06 10.22
C LEU A 47 3.62 -3.25 8.93
N LEU A 48 2.81 -3.56 7.93
CA LEU A 48 2.75 -2.84 6.68
C LEU A 48 1.67 -1.75 6.76
N PHE A 49 1.99 -0.59 6.19
CA PHE A 49 1.08 0.54 6.11
C PHE A 49 1.07 1.07 4.68
N TYR A 50 -0.07 1.56 4.23
CA TYR A 50 -0.21 2.17 2.91
C TYR A 50 -0.86 3.55 3.00
N LYS A 51 -0.61 4.37 1.99
CA LYS A 51 -1.26 5.67 1.78
C LYS A 51 -1.52 5.84 0.29
N LEU A 52 -2.75 6.22 -0.08
CA LEU A 52 -3.06 6.52 -1.48
C LEU A 52 -2.68 7.97 -1.81
N ASN A 53 -2.05 8.18 -2.95
CA ASN A 53 -1.70 9.50 -3.46
C ASN A 53 -2.84 10.10 -4.30
N ILE A 54 -4.05 10.16 -3.72
CA ILE A 54 -5.22 10.75 -4.41
C ILE A 54 -5.06 12.26 -4.48
N GLY A 55 -5.22 12.85 -5.67
CA GLY A 55 -5.20 14.30 -5.88
C GLY A 55 -3.81 14.96 -5.92
N LYS A 56 -2.72 14.17 -5.86
CA LYS A 56 -1.35 14.68 -6.09
C LYS A 56 -0.91 14.64 -7.56
N GLY A 57 -1.76 14.14 -8.45
CA GLY A 57 -1.57 14.20 -9.90
C GLY A 57 -1.82 15.60 -10.43
N GLY A 58 -0.90 16.51 -10.16
CA GLY A 58 -0.78 17.79 -10.85
C GLY A 58 0.30 17.68 -11.93
N HIS A 59 -0.08 17.19 -13.10
CA HIS A 59 0.61 17.44 -14.36
C HIS A 59 -0.36 18.12 -15.31
#